data_AF-A0A850R327-F1
#
_entry.id   AF-A0A850R327-F1
#
_cell.length_a   1.000
_cell.length_b   1.000
_cell.length_c   1.000
_cell.angle_alpha   90.00
_cell.angle_beta   90.00
_cell.angle_gamma   90.00
#
_symmetry.space_group_name_H-M   'P 1'
#
loop_
_entity.id
_entity.type
_entity.pdbx_description
1 polymer ?
#
loop_
_entity_poly.entity_id
_entity_poly.type
_entity_poly.pdbx_seq_one_letter_code
_entity_poly.pdbx_strand_id
1 'polypeptide(L)' 'QFLLTVEHSYPDFDITMHCFVVNVPTRELELTEHLDSRWLNKEQLWDLDWAAADVPAVEMLQKTF' A
#
# COMPACT_ATOMS: atom_id res chain seq x y z
N GLN A 1 -3.52 -4.64 12.20
CA GLN A 1 -2.44 -4.02 12.99
C GLN A 1 -2.13 -2.65 12.40
N PHE A 2 -2.05 -1.58 13.21
CA PHE A 2 -1.62 -0.27 12.71
C PHE A 2 -0.17 -0.33 12.24
N LEU A 3 0.11 0.22 11.06
CA LEU A 3 1.44 0.24 10.45
C LEU A 3 2.09 1.62 10.59
N LEU A 4 1.46 2.64 10.00
CA LEU A 4 1.92 4.03 10.04
C LEU A 4 0.81 4.99 9.60
N THR A 5 1.02 6.27 9.89
CA THR A 5 0.30 7.38 9.26
C THR A 5 1.27 8.06 8.30
N VAL A 6 0.82 8.33 7.07
CA VAL A 6 1.54 9.12 6.08
C VAL A 6 0.82 10.45 5.92
N GLU A 7 1.56 11.55 6.05
CA GLU A 7 1.11 12.88 5.66
C GLU A 7 1.87 13.26 4.40
N HIS A 8 1.15 13.60 3.33
CA HIS A 8 1.75 13.93 2.03
C HIS A 8 1.06 15.14 1.42
N SER A 9 1.85 16.10 0.96
CA SER A 9 1.38 17.35 0.35
C SER A 9 1.60 17.30 -1.15
N TYR A 10 0.52 17.35 -1.91
CA TYR A 10 0.55 17.65 -3.34
C TYR A 10 0.39 19.16 -3.56
N PRO A 11 0.69 19.69 -4.76
CA PRO A 11 0.60 21.13 -5.02
C PRO A 11 -0.80 21.74 -4.81
N ASP A 12 -1.85 20.93 -4.90
CA ASP A 12 -3.25 21.35 -4.88
C ASP A 12 -4.05 20.82 -3.68
N PHE A 13 -3.56 19.80 -2.97
CA PHE A 13 -4.19 19.27 -1.75
C PHE A 13 -3.21 18.51 -0.86
N ASP A 14 -3.59 18.37 0.41
CA ASP A 14 -2.89 17.54 1.39
C ASP A 14 -3.69 16.26 1.65
N ILE A 15 -2.97 15.17 1.91
CA ILE A 15 -3.57 13.90 2.35
C ILE A 15 -2.96 13.42 3.65
N THR A 16 -3.81 12.78 4.45
CA THR A 16 -3.41 11.99 5.61
C THR A 16 -3.93 10.58 5.41
N MET A 17 -3.02 9.60 5.33
CA MET A 17 -3.33 8.20 5.08
C MET A 17 -2.93 7.33 6.27
N HIS A 18 -3.87 6.57 6.82
CA HIS A 18 -3.61 5.61 7.89
C HIS A 18 -3.55 4.20 7.34
N CYS A 19 -2.38 3.56 7.46
CA CYS A 19 -2.13 2.22 6.92
C CYS A 19 -2.29 1.16 8.00
N PHE A 20 -2.99 0.07 7.66
CA PHE A 20 -3.19 -1.08 8.54
C PHE A 20 -2.83 -2.37 7.80
N VAL A 21 -2.10 -3.25 8.47
CA VAL A 21 -1.86 -4.62 8.01
C VAL A 21 -3.02 -5.50 8.44
N VAL A 22 -3.58 -6.24 7.48
CA VAL A 22 -4.73 -7.12 7.69
C VAL A 22 -4.39 -8.51 7.18
N ASN A 23 -4.72 -9.52 8.00
CA ASN A 23 -4.64 -10.91 7.57
C ASN A 23 -5.92 -11.26 6.83
N VAL A 24 -5.80 -11.76 5.61
CA VAL A 24 -6.92 -12.26 4.82
C VAL A 24 -6.99 -13.79 4.91
N PRO A 25 -8.20 -14.38 4.98
CA PRO A 25 -8.36 -15.83 5.07
C PRO A 25 -8.02 -16.54 3.75
N THR A 26 -8.18 -15.86 2.61
CA THR A 26 -7.87 -16.37 1.27
C THR A 26 -7.23 -15.27 0.42
N ARG A 27 -6.58 -15.66 -0.70
CA ARG A 27 -6.03 -14.74 -1.71
C ARG A 27 -7.01 -14.44 -2.85
N GLU A 28 -8.24 -14.92 -2.75
CA GLU A 28 -9.27 -14.69 -3.75
C GLU A 28 -9.84 -13.28 -3.54
N LEU A 29 -9.67 -12.42 -4.55
CA LEU A 29 -10.20 -11.06 -4.55
C LEU A 29 -11.16 -10.91 -5.74
N GLU A 30 -12.37 -10.46 -5.46
CA GLU A 30 -13.31 -10.00 -6.49
C GLU A 30 -13.15 -8.50 -6.64
N LEU A 31 -12.80 -8.03 -7.84
CA LEU A 31 -12.64 -6.61 -8.12
C LEU A 31 -13.98 -6.05 -8.62
N THR A 32 -14.61 -5.20 -7.80
CA THR A 32 -15.91 -4.58 -8.11
C THR A 32 -15.77 -3.22 -8.79
N GLU A 33 -14.75 -2.44 -8.42
CA GLU A 33 -14.46 -1.12 -9.00
C GLU A 33 -13.09 -1.07 -9.70
N HIS A 34 -12.08 -1.73 -9.14
CA HIS A 34 -10.73 -1.70 -9.69
C HIS A 34 -10.59 -2.58 -10.93
N LEU A 35 -9.71 -2.18 -11.85
CA LEU A 35 -9.50 -2.88 -13.12
C LEU A 35 -8.51 -4.05 -13.01
N ASP A 36 -7.57 -4.00 -12.06
CA ASP A 36 -6.54 -5.02 -11.89
C ASP A 36 -6.05 -5.09 -10.44
N SER A 37 -5.51 -6.24 -10.05
CA SER A 37 -4.85 -6.45 -8.76
C SER A 37 -3.83 -7.56 -8.84
N ARG A 38 -2.75 -7.46 -8.06
CA ARG A 38 -1.69 -8.47 -8.02
C ARG A 38 -1.21 -8.73 -6.60
N TRP A 39 -1.09 -10.00 -6.25
CA TRP A 39 -0.35 -10.43 -5.07
C TRP A 39 1.15 -10.44 -5.38
N LEU A 40 1.92 -9.72 -4.57
CA LEU A 40 3.37 -9.62 -4.69
C LEU A 40 4.04 -10.23 -3.47
N ASN A 41 5.20 -10.85 -3.70
CA ASN A 41 6.14 -11.08 -2.60
C ASN A 41 6.81 -9.76 -2.23
N LYS A 42 7.31 -9.70 -0.99
CA LYS A 42 8.03 -8.55 -0.44
C LYS A 42 9.17 -8.06 -1.34
N GLU A 43 9.91 -8.98 -1.94
CA GLU A 43 11.07 -8.67 -2.78
C GLU A 43 10.66 -8.02 -4.11
N GLN A 44 9.40 -8.19 -4.52
CA GLN A 44 8.85 -7.69 -5.78
C GLN A 44 8.12 -6.37 -5.63
N LEU A 45 7.99 -5.84 -4.41
CA LEU A 45 7.23 -4.61 -4.16
C LEU A 45 7.76 -3.44 -5.01
N TRP A 46 9.07 -3.33 -5.19
CA TRP A 46 9.69 -2.24 -5.97
C TRP A 46 9.77 -2.51 -7.47
N ASP A 47 9.17 -3.60 -7.97
CA ASP A 47 8.99 -3.81 -9.41
C ASP A 47 7.85 -2.92 -9.97
N LEU A 48 7.07 -2.28 -9.09
CA LEU A 48 5.98 -1.37 -9.44
C LEU A 48 6.36 0.10 -9.19
N ASP A 49 5.77 0.99 -9.99
CA ASP A 49 5.82 2.43 -9.79
C ASP A 49 4.69 2.87 -8.86
N TRP A 50 5.00 2.97 -7.56
CA TRP A 50 4.03 3.37 -6.54
C TRP A 50 3.77 4.87 -6.58
N ALA A 51 2.55 5.28 -6.26
CA ALA A 51 2.29 6.69 -6.07
C ALA A 51 3.11 7.22 -4.89
N ALA A 52 3.53 8.49 -4.97
CA ALA A 52 4.50 9.07 -4.04
C ALA A 52 4.07 8.99 -2.57
N ALA A 53 2.76 9.05 -2.30
CA ALA A 53 2.21 8.93 -0.96
C ALA A 53 2.21 7.49 -0.40
N ASP A 54 2.27 6.47 -1.26
CA ASP A 54 2.29 5.05 -0.85
C ASP A 54 3.70 4.55 -0.55
N VAL A 55 4.74 5.19 -1.13
CA VAL A 55 6.16 4.82 -0.96
C VAL A 55 6.55 4.59 0.51
N PRO A 56 6.20 5.45 1.49
CA PRO A 56 6.55 5.22 2.90
C PRO A 56 5.91 3.94 3.47
N ALA A 57 4.70 3.59 3.04
CA ALA A 57 4.02 2.38 3.48
C ALA A 57 4.67 1.13 2.88
N VAL A 58 5.05 1.18 1.59
CA VAL A 58 5.76 0.10 0.89
C VAL A 58 7.12 -0.16 1.54
N GLU A 59 7.88 0.90 1.86
CA GLU A 59 9.14 0.77 2.60
C GLU A 59 8.93 0.11 3.96
N MET A 60 7.89 0.52 4.69
CA MET A 60 7.61 -0.03 6.02
C MET A 60 7.20 -1.50 5.95
N LEU A 61 6.40 -1.88 4.94
CA LEU A 61 6.07 -3.27 4.67
C LEU A 61 7.34 -4.09 4.42
N GLN A 62 8.22 -3.61 3.54
CA GLN A 62 9.48 -4.28 3.23
C GLN A 62 10.46 -4.34 4.42
N LYS A 63 10.43 -3.39 5.35
CA LYS A 63 11.29 -3.46 6.55
C LYS A 63 10.71 -4.41 7.61
N THR A 64 9.39 -4.56 7.67
CA THR A 64 8.69 -5.24 8.77
C THR A 64 8.44 -6.73 8.51
N PHE A 65 8.02 -7.09 7.30
CA PHE A 65 7.69 -8.46 6.88
C PHE A 65 8.63 -8.84 5.78
#